data_AF-A0A0G0WVH8-F1
#
_entry.id   AF-A0A0G0WVH8-F1
#
_cell.length_a   1.000
_cell.length_b   1.000
_cell.length_c   1.000
_cell.angle_alpha   90.00
_cell.angle_beta   90.00
_cell.angle_gamma   90.00
#
_symmetry.space_group_name_H-M   'P 1'
#
loop_
_entity.id
_entity.type
_entity.pdbx_description
1 polymer ?
#
loop_
_entity_poly.entity_id
_entity_poly.type
_entity_poly.pdbx_seq_one_letter_code
_entity_poly.pdbx_strand_id
1 'polypeptide(L)'
;MFIIVITVIIFPPKVSAENIYPALEVISPQETSTVLGTKVTLSVVVGNFLFSDFNKKPNNNPDTPFEGHMHLWIDEDSPSGENASEIITHEDKILENFPPGTHKVQLELVKNDHSSFDPPIIKIVSFQTIVPAPLPTEIPMKISVYKKIMIYLSPEKIAAFLGGISLIWGLLVFISLVRKKYV
;
A
#
# COMPACT_ATOMS: atom_id res chain seq x y z
N MET A 1 40.93 30.63 56.13
CA MET A 1 40.99 30.13 54.75
C MET A 1 40.30 28.78 54.73
N PHE A 2 39.05 28.71 54.25
CA PHE A 2 38.25 27.47 54.25
C PHE A 2 38.41 26.77 52.90
N ILE A 3 38.84 25.51 52.91
CA ILE A 3 38.96 24.67 51.71
C ILE A 3 37.61 23.99 51.49
N ILE A 4 36.95 24.30 50.38
CA ILE A 4 35.73 23.61 49.92
C ILE A 4 36.18 22.38 49.14
N VAL A 5 35.87 21.19 49.64
CA VAL A 5 36.07 19.93 48.91
C VAL A 5 34.84 19.71 48.03
N ILE A 6 35.00 19.87 46.72
CA ILE A 6 33.97 19.53 45.73
C ILE A 6 34.14 18.06 45.37
N THR A 7 33.26 17.21 45.87
CA THR A 7 33.18 15.80 45.45
C THR A 7 32.42 15.71 44.14
N VAL A 8 33.13 15.42 43.05
CA VAL A 8 32.51 15.15 41.74
C VAL A 8 32.02 13.70 41.74
N ILE A 9 30.70 13.52 41.84
CA ILE A 9 30.05 12.21 41.68
C ILE A 9 29.89 11.96 40.18
N ILE A 10 30.77 11.11 39.62
CA ILE A 10 30.66 10.64 38.24
C ILE A 10 29.66 9.48 38.22
N PHE A 11 28.45 9.71 37.70
CA PHE A 11 27.54 8.63 37.36
C PHE A 11 27.99 8.04 36.01
N PRO A 12 28.39 6.76 35.92
CA PRO A 12 28.65 6.16 34.62
C PRO A 12 27.35 6.17 33.79
N PRO A 13 27.42 6.46 32.48
CA PRO A 13 26.26 6.31 31.62
C PRO A 13 25.80 4.86 31.67
N LYS A 14 24.53 4.65 32.00
CA LYS A 14 23.90 3.34 31.94
C LYS A 14 23.71 3.01 30.46
N VAL A 15 24.69 2.32 29.86
CA VAL A 15 24.58 1.80 28.50
C VAL A 15 23.50 0.73 28.51
N SER A 16 22.38 0.98 27.83
CA SER A 16 21.36 -0.05 27.62
C SER A 16 21.94 -1.07 26.64
N ALA A 17 21.95 -2.35 27.02
CA ALA A 17 22.34 -3.42 26.12
C ALA A 17 21.43 -3.43 24.88
N GLU A 18 22.02 -3.64 23.71
CA GLU A 18 21.31 -3.86 22.45
C GLU A 18 20.46 -5.13 22.58
N ASN A 19 19.20 -5.08 22.15
CA ASN A 19 18.30 -6.22 22.25
C ASN A 19 18.77 -7.32 21.29
N ILE A 20 19.42 -8.34 21.82
CA ILE A 20 19.93 -9.50 21.06
C ILE A 20 18.82 -10.52 20.72
N TYR A 21 17.58 -10.29 21.12
CA TYR A 21 16.45 -11.17 20.83
C TYR A 21 15.95 -10.98 19.38
N PRO A 22 15.36 -12.02 18.74
CA PRO A 22 14.81 -11.87 17.41
C PRO A 22 13.66 -10.86 17.39
N ALA A 23 13.54 -10.14 16.28
CA ALA A 23 12.49 -9.16 16.06
C ALA A 23 11.83 -9.40 14.71
N LEU A 24 10.51 -9.24 14.66
CA LEU A 24 9.71 -9.38 13.45
C LEU A 24 8.89 -8.11 13.23
N GLU A 25 8.95 -7.55 12.03
CA GLU A 25 8.13 -6.43 11.58
C GLU A 25 7.55 -6.73 10.19
N VAL A 26 6.29 -6.34 9.97
CA VAL A 26 5.63 -6.47 8.67
C VAL A 26 5.61 -5.10 8.00
N ILE A 27 6.25 -5.00 6.84
CA ILE A 27 6.34 -3.77 6.04
C ILE A 27 5.16 -3.67 5.08
N SER A 28 4.74 -4.79 4.50
CA SER A 28 3.59 -4.90 3.61
C SER A 28 2.89 -6.24 3.83
N PRO A 29 1.54 -6.28 3.85
CA PRO A 29 0.64 -5.13 3.86
C PRO A 29 0.78 -4.32 5.16
N GLN A 30 0.34 -3.06 5.15
CA GLN A 30 0.28 -2.25 6.37
C GLN A 30 -1.07 -2.43 7.07
N GLU A 31 -1.08 -2.25 8.39
CA GLU A 31 -2.30 -2.31 9.19
C GLU A 31 -3.36 -1.34 8.66
N THR A 32 -4.58 -1.83 8.49
CA THR A 32 -5.75 -1.12 7.93
C THR A 32 -5.63 -0.62 6.49
N SER A 33 -4.58 -1.02 5.76
CA SER A 33 -4.37 -0.60 4.37
C SER A 33 -5.35 -1.26 3.38
N THR A 34 -5.50 -0.65 2.20
CA THR A 34 -6.23 -1.23 1.07
C THR A 34 -5.26 -1.63 -0.04
N VAL A 35 -5.28 -2.91 -0.41
CA VAL A 35 -4.51 -3.49 -1.52
C VAL A 35 -5.41 -3.63 -2.75
N LEU A 36 -4.92 -3.22 -3.92
CA LEU A 36 -5.64 -3.34 -5.18
C LEU A 36 -5.41 -4.72 -5.81
N GLY A 37 -6.49 -5.37 -6.23
CA GLY A 37 -6.48 -6.68 -6.87
C GLY A 37 -6.58 -7.83 -5.89
N THR A 38 -6.15 -9.01 -6.33
CA THR A 38 -6.27 -10.28 -5.61
C THR A 38 -4.93 -10.87 -5.19
N LYS A 39 -3.85 -10.10 -5.37
CA LYS A 39 -2.48 -10.47 -4.99
C LYS A 39 -1.96 -9.48 -3.96
N VAL A 40 -1.30 -10.00 -2.93
CA VAL A 40 -0.76 -9.23 -1.82
C VAL A 40 0.72 -9.55 -1.69
N THR A 41 1.58 -8.55 -1.78
CA THR A 41 3.00 -8.72 -1.49
C THR A 41 3.21 -8.66 0.02
N LEU A 42 3.66 -9.78 0.59
CA LEU A 42 4.10 -9.88 1.96
C LEU A 42 5.59 -9.53 2.04
N SER A 43 5.92 -8.44 2.71
CA SER A 43 7.28 -7.98 2.97
C SER A 43 7.50 -7.88 4.46
N VAL A 44 8.56 -8.50 4.96
CA VAL A 44 8.89 -8.54 6.39
C VAL A 44 10.34 -8.13 6.63
N VAL A 45 10.59 -7.54 7.78
CA VAL A 45 11.94 -7.33 8.30
C VAL A 45 12.10 -8.20 9.53
N VAL A 46 13.13 -9.04 9.50
CA VAL A 46 13.46 -9.92 10.62
C VAL A 46 14.87 -9.60 11.10
N GLY A 47 15.00 -9.20 12.37
CA GLY A 47 16.26 -8.89 13.02
C GLY A 47 16.71 -10.02 13.94
N ASN A 48 18.02 -10.20 14.08
CA ASN A 48 18.66 -11.17 14.99
C ASN A 48 18.14 -12.61 14.86
N PHE A 49 17.82 -13.03 13.64
CA PHE A 49 17.30 -14.36 13.34
C PHE A 49 17.99 -14.94 12.11
N LEU A 50 18.28 -16.23 12.13
CA LEU A 50 18.82 -16.98 11.01
C LEU A 50 17.75 -17.90 10.43
N PHE A 51 17.28 -17.58 9.23
CA PHE A 51 16.40 -18.49 8.51
C PHE A 51 17.11 -19.79 8.15
N SER A 52 16.40 -20.90 8.31
CA SER A 52 16.89 -22.26 8.09
C SER A 52 15.79 -23.15 7.51
N ASP A 53 16.22 -24.19 6.80
CA ASP A 53 15.33 -25.15 6.17
C ASP A 53 15.14 -26.35 7.11
N PHE A 54 14.01 -26.38 7.80
CA PHE A 54 13.66 -27.43 8.76
C PHE A 54 13.65 -28.84 8.14
N ASN A 55 13.41 -28.98 6.84
CA ASN A 55 13.46 -30.28 6.17
C ASN A 55 14.90 -30.85 6.11
N LYS A 56 15.90 -29.95 6.10
CA LYS A 56 17.33 -30.33 6.12
C LYS A 56 17.90 -30.37 7.53
N LYS A 57 17.37 -29.55 8.44
CA LYS A 57 17.79 -29.44 9.83
C LYS A 57 16.56 -29.43 10.76
N PRO A 58 15.92 -30.58 11.02
CA PRO A 58 14.66 -30.64 11.76
C PRO A 58 14.80 -30.39 13.27
N ASN A 59 16.03 -30.40 13.78
CA ASN A 59 16.29 -30.24 15.21
C ASN A 59 16.92 -28.88 15.49
N ASN A 60 16.64 -28.35 16.69
CA ASN A 60 17.26 -27.13 17.18
C ASN A 60 18.76 -27.31 17.43
N ASN A 61 19.52 -26.25 17.19
CA ASN A 61 20.94 -26.20 17.46
C ASN A 61 21.22 -25.26 18.65
N PRO A 62 21.77 -25.76 19.78
CA PRO A 62 22.11 -24.94 20.92
C PRO A 62 23.11 -23.82 20.63
N ASP A 63 23.98 -23.99 19.61
CA ASP A 63 24.98 -23.00 19.23
C ASP A 63 24.39 -21.84 18.41
N THR A 64 23.21 -22.04 17.82
CA THR A 64 22.46 -21.05 17.04
C THR A 64 21.04 -20.91 17.61
N PRO A 65 20.89 -20.28 18.80
CA PRO A 65 19.62 -20.25 19.53
C PRO A 65 18.51 -19.47 18.83
N PHE A 66 18.85 -18.65 17.83
CA PHE A 66 17.94 -17.85 17.02
C PHE A 66 17.94 -18.29 15.55
N GLU A 67 17.93 -19.61 15.32
CA GLU A 67 17.79 -20.24 14.02
C GLU A 67 16.41 -20.92 13.90
N GLY A 68 15.77 -20.81 12.74
CA GLY A 68 14.46 -21.41 12.52
C GLY A 68 13.81 -20.96 11.22
N HIS A 69 12.48 -20.90 11.23
CA HIS A 69 11.67 -20.46 10.10
C HIS A 69 10.44 -19.69 10.57
N MET A 70 9.61 -19.23 9.64
CA MET A 70 8.43 -18.42 9.93
C MET A 70 7.16 -19.12 9.47
N HIS A 71 6.20 -19.22 10.38
CA HIS A 71 4.84 -19.68 10.11
C HIS A 71 4.01 -18.53 9.56
N LEU A 72 3.20 -18.80 8.54
CA LEU A 72 2.26 -17.88 7.93
C LEU A 72 0.86 -18.49 7.91
N TRP A 73 -0.11 -17.75 8.43
CA TRP A 73 -1.53 -18.03 8.30
C TRP A 73 -2.27 -16.87 7.65
N ILE A 74 -3.25 -17.19 6.82
CA ILE A 74 -4.11 -16.23 6.11
C ILE A 74 -5.55 -16.55 6.49
N ASP A 75 -6.25 -15.60 7.10
CA ASP A 75 -7.66 -15.71 7.51
C ASP A 75 -7.96 -16.96 8.35
N GLU A 76 -6.97 -17.44 9.11
CA GLU A 76 -7.11 -18.60 9.99
C GLU A 76 -7.62 -18.15 11.37
N ASP A 77 -8.59 -18.90 11.89
CA ASP A 77 -9.20 -18.66 13.20
C ASP A 77 -8.51 -19.46 14.30
N SER A 78 -7.91 -20.61 13.96
CA SER A 78 -7.19 -21.49 14.87
C SER A 78 -5.78 -21.81 14.34
N PRO A 79 -4.84 -20.85 14.37
CA PRO A 79 -3.48 -21.06 13.90
C PRO A 79 -2.76 -22.13 14.73
N SER A 80 -2.18 -23.10 14.05
CA SER A 80 -1.35 -24.15 14.61
C SER A 80 -0.16 -24.43 13.68
N GLY A 81 0.86 -25.12 14.19
CA GLY A 81 1.99 -25.48 13.34
C GLY A 81 1.63 -26.43 12.19
N GLU A 82 0.49 -27.12 12.25
CA GLU A 82 0.06 -28.09 11.24
C GLU A 82 -0.61 -27.42 10.02
N ASN A 83 -1.25 -26.26 10.20
CA ASN A 83 -1.90 -25.50 9.12
C ASN A 83 -1.11 -24.27 8.67
N ALA A 84 0.12 -24.11 9.17
CA ALA A 84 1.01 -23.03 8.78
C ALA A 84 1.58 -23.25 7.36
N SER A 85 1.64 -22.18 6.58
CA SER A 85 2.55 -22.10 5.45
C SER A 85 3.93 -21.68 5.92
N GLU A 86 4.96 -22.34 5.41
CA GLU A 86 6.33 -22.12 5.87
C GLU A 86 7.09 -21.10 5.01
N ILE A 87 7.89 -20.24 5.66
CA ILE A 87 8.79 -19.27 5.04
C ILE A 87 10.19 -19.44 5.63
N ILE A 88 11.15 -19.73 4.75
CA ILE A 88 12.55 -20.06 5.11
C ILE A 88 13.57 -19.08 4.51
N THR A 89 13.12 -17.90 4.06
CA THR A 89 13.97 -16.86 3.47
C THR A 89 13.46 -15.47 3.86
N HIS A 90 14.29 -14.45 3.62
CA HIS A 90 13.90 -13.04 3.77
C HIS A 90 13.20 -12.46 2.52
N GLU A 91 12.96 -13.28 1.50
CA GLU A 91 12.41 -12.78 0.25
C GLU A 91 10.92 -12.41 0.40
N ASP A 92 10.51 -11.38 -0.32
CA ASP A 92 9.10 -11.01 -0.43
C ASP A 92 8.30 -12.19 -1.00
N LYS A 93 7.13 -12.44 -0.41
CA LYS A 93 6.23 -13.51 -0.85
C LYS A 93 4.98 -12.91 -1.48
N ILE A 94 4.69 -13.28 -2.72
CA ILE A 94 3.41 -12.94 -3.36
C ILE A 94 2.37 -13.96 -2.88
N LEU A 95 1.40 -13.46 -2.11
CA LEU A 95 0.23 -14.22 -1.69
C LEU A 95 -0.88 -13.99 -2.72
N GLU A 96 -1.52 -15.07 -3.16
CA GLU A 96 -2.53 -15.02 -4.22
C GLU A 96 -3.93 -15.36 -3.71
N ASN A 97 -4.94 -15.13 -4.55
CA ASN A 97 -6.33 -15.52 -4.33
C ASN A 97 -7.01 -14.81 -3.16
N PHE A 98 -6.71 -13.53 -2.94
CA PHE A 98 -7.46 -12.70 -2.01
C PHE A 98 -8.76 -12.20 -2.68
N PRO A 99 -9.95 -12.71 -2.30
CA PRO A 99 -11.20 -12.12 -2.77
C PRO A 99 -11.40 -10.73 -2.16
N PRO A 100 -12.12 -9.79 -2.81
CA PRO A 100 -12.41 -8.49 -2.21
C PRO A 100 -13.02 -8.62 -0.81
N GLY A 101 -12.43 -7.95 0.17
CA GLY A 101 -12.86 -8.05 1.57
C GLY A 101 -11.78 -7.69 2.58
N THR A 102 -12.08 -7.91 3.85
CA THR A 102 -11.11 -7.77 4.95
C THR A 102 -10.38 -9.09 5.14
N HIS A 103 -9.07 -8.99 5.35
CA HIS A 103 -8.18 -10.12 5.59
C HIS A 103 -7.28 -9.88 6.78
N LYS A 104 -6.78 -10.98 7.34
CA LYS A 104 -5.86 -11.05 8.46
C LYS A 104 -4.71 -11.98 8.09
N VAL A 105 -3.49 -11.49 8.16
CA VAL A 105 -2.27 -12.30 8.06
C VAL A 105 -1.64 -12.38 9.44
N GLN A 106 -1.35 -13.60 9.88
CA GLN A 106 -0.60 -13.86 11.11
C GLN A 106 0.74 -14.51 10.74
N LEU A 107 1.79 -14.06 11.42
CA LEU A 107 3.14 -14.56 11.30
C LEU A 107 3.70 -14.89 12.67
N GLU A 108 4.46 -15.98 12.75
CA GLU A 108 5.22 -16.34 13.95
C GLU A 108 6.62 -16.81 13.55
N LEU A 109 7.65 -16.28 14.21
CA LEU A 109 8.96 -16.92 14.14
C LEU A 109 8.98 -18.13 15.07
N VAL A 110 9.42 -19.26 14.54
CA VAL A 110 9.54 -20.52 15.28
C VAL A 110 10.94 -21.09 15.12
N LYS A 111 11.33 -21.99 16.01
CA LYS A 111 12.58 -22.75 15.88
C LYS A 111 12.40 -23.87 14.86
N ASN A 112 13.50 -24.51 14.46
CA ASN A 112 13.49 -25.60 13.47
C ASN A 112 12.59 -26.78 13.86
N ASP A 113 12.42 -27.06 15.15
CA ASP A 113 11.49 -28.08 15.64
C ASP A 113 10.02 -27.62 15.71
N HIS A 114 9.70 -26.50 15.05
CA HIS A 114 8.40 -25.82 15.05
C HIS A 114 7.94 -25.33 16.43
N SER A 115 8.80 -25.37 17.46
CA SER A 115 8.46 -24.81 18.77
C SER A 115 8.54 -23.29 18.76
N SER A 116 7.57 -22.64 19.43
CA SER A 116 7.60 -21.20 19.64
C SER A 116 8.83 -20.77 20.46
N PHE A 117 9.25 -19.53 20.24
CA PHE A 117 10.12 -18.82 21.17
C PHE A 117 9.37 -18.50 22.47
N ASP A 118 10.13 -18.20 23.53
CA ASP A 118 9.59 -17.75 24.81
C ASP A 118 10.19 -16.37 25.16
N PRO A 119 9.40 -15.27 25.08
CA PRO A 119 8.00 -15.24 24.65
C PRO A 119 7.82 -15.49 23.13
N PRO A 120 6.62 -15.90 22.67
CA PRO A 120 6.35 -16.05 21.25
C PRO A 120 6.51 -14.74 20.47
N ILE A 121 7.06 -14.83 19.25
CA ILE A 121 7.34 -13.67 18.39
C ILE A 121 6.33 -13.64 17.26
N ILE A 122 5.19 -12.99 17.53
CA ILE A 122 4.02 -13.01 16.66
C ILE A 122 3.74 -11.60 16.11
N LYS A 123 3.35 -11.53 14.83
CA LYS A 123 2.76 -10.34 14.22
C LYS A 123 1.47 -10.67 13.51
N ILE A 124 0.46 -9.82 13.71
CA ILE A 124 -0.82 -9.91 13.04
C ILE A 124 -1.03 -8.60 12.30
N VAL A 125 -1.43 -8.69 11.04
CA VAL A 125 -1.78 -7.53 10.23
C VAL A 125 -3.15 -7.71 9.62
N SER A 126 -4.03 -6.72 9.78
CA SER A 126 -5.33 -6.67 9.12
C SER A 126 -5.33 -5.67 7.98
N PHE A 127 -5.89 -6.03 6.83
CA PHE A 127 -5.97 -5.16 5.65
C PHE A 127 -7.21 -5.47 4.82
N GLN A 128 -7.45 -4.69 3.76
CA GLN A 128 -8.54 -4.93 2.82
C GLN A 128 -8.01 -5.14 1.41
N THR A 129 -8.68 -6.00 0.64
CA THR A 129 -8.50 -6.06 -0.81
C THR A 129 -9.71 -5.52 -1.54
N ILE A 130 -9.48 -4.80 -2.64
CA ILE A 130 -10.54 -4.39 -3.56
C ILE A 130 -10.13 -4.72 -4.98
N VAL A 131 -11.08 -5.25 -5.76
CA VAL A 131 -10.89 -5.38 -7.20
C VAL A 131 -11.51 -4.15 -7.86
N PRO A 132 -10.72 -3.32 -8.58
CA PRO A 132 -11.26 -2.19 -9.32
C PRO A 132 -12.36 -2.69 -10.26
N ALA A 133 -13.44 -1.93 -10.36
CA ALA A 133 -14.43 -2.18 -11.41
C ALA A 133 -13.70 -2.21 -12.75
N PRO A 134 -14.06 -3.12 -13.69
CA PRO A 134 -13.53 -3.06 -15.04
C PRO A 134 -13.73 -1.63 -15.55
N LEU A 135 -12.70 -1.07 -16.18
CA LEU A 135 -12.87 0.22 -16.85
C LEU A 135 -14.14 0.11 -17.70
N PRO A 136 -14.98 1.16 -17.77
CA PRO A 136 -16.08 1.18 -18.71
C PRO A 136 -15.49 0.75 -20.06
N THR A 137 -15.94 -0.38 -20.60
CA THR A 137 -15.60 -0.77 -21.96
C THR A 137 -15.83 0.49 -22.78
N GLU A 138 -14.83 0.96 -23.53
CA GLU A 138 -15.03 2.08 -24.46
C GLU A 138 -16.27 1.71 -25.28
N ILE A 139 -17.44 2.26 -24.94
CA ILE A 139 -18.62 2.03 -25.73
C ILE A 139 -18.22 2.74 -27.02
N PRO A 140 -18.06 2.03 -28.16
CA PRO A 140 -17.75 2.71 -29.41
C PRO A 140 -18.85 3.73 -29.55
N MET A 141 -18.50 5.02 -29.41
CA MET A 141 -19.50 6.07 -29.34
C MET A 141 -20.37 5.89 -30.58
N LYS A 142 -21.63 5.47 -30.35
CA LYS A 142 -22.50 4.98 -31.41
C LYS A 142 -22.47 6.04 -32.50
N ILE A 143 -22.10 5.67 -33.73
CA ILE A 143 -21.93 6.59 -34.89
C ILE A 143 -23.12 7.59 -35.01
N SER A 144 -24.30 7.22 -34.50
CA SER A 144 -25.47 8.07 -34.31
C SER A 144 -25.23 9.37 -33.52
N VAL A 145 -24.44 9.37 -32.44
CA VAL A 145 -24.14 10.58 -31.65
C VAL A 145 -23.23 11.51 -32.43
N TYR A 146 -22.17 10.99 -33.06
CA TYR A 146 -21.32 11.77 -33.97
C TYR A 146 -22.11 12.33 -35.15
N LYS A 147 -22.97 11.53 -35.80
CA LYS A 147 -23.81 12.00 -36.89
C LYS A 147 -24.78 13.10 -36.42
N LYS A 148 -25.34 12.97 -35.20
CA LYS A 148 -26.22 13.98 -34.61
C LYS A 148 -25.49 15.28 -34.29
N ILE A 149 -24.26 15.21 -33.75
CA ILE A 149 -23.41 16.38 -33.44
C ILE A 149 -22.91 17.06 -34.74
N MET A 150 -22.45 16.28 -35.73
CA MET A 150 -21.94 16.81 -37.00
C MET A 150 -23.02 17.53 -37.81
N ILE A 151 -24.32 17.21 -37.64
CA ILE A 151 -25.43 17.95 -38.26
C ILE A 151 -25.51 19.40 -37.73
N TYR A 152 -25.05 19.68 -36.51
CA TYR A 152 -25.01 21.05 -35.95
C TYR A 152 -23.70 21.79 -36.24
N LEU A 153 -22.64 21.07 -36.64
CA LEU A 153 -21.31 21.60 -36.96
C LEU A 153 -21.04 21.65 -38.47
N SER A 154 -22.07 21.64 -39.32
CA SER A 154 -21.86 21.82 -40.76
C SER A 154 -21.26 23.21 -41.05
N PRO A 155 -20.33 23.32 -42.02
CA PRO A 155 -19.69 24.61 -42.35
C PRO A 155 -20.70 25.73 -42.63
N GLU A 156 -21.84 25.39 -43.23
CA GLU A 156 -22.95 26.31 -43.53
C GLU A 156 -23.59 26.89 -42.26
N LYS A 157 -23.83 26.04 -41.25
CA LYS A 157 -24.44 26.47 -39.98
C LYS A 157 -23.47 27.26 -39.12
N ILE A 158 -22.19 26.91 -39.15
CA ILE A 158 -21.12 27.67 -38.51
C ILE A 158 -20.99 29.06 -39.16
N ALA A 159 -20.99 29.13 -40.50
CA ALA A 159 -20.94 30.39 -41.23
C ALA A 159 -22.17 31.26 -40.97
N ALA A 160 -23.37 30.68 -40.91
CA ALA A 160 -24.60 31.41 -40.59
C ALA A 160 -24.58 31.99 -39.16
N PHE A 161 -24.08 31.22 -38.19
CA PHE A 161 -23.96 31.67 -36.80
C PHE A 161 -22.94 32.82 -36.67
N LEU A 162 -21.76 32.68 -37.26
CA LEU A 162 -20.72 33.73 -37.25
C LEU A 162 -21.14 34.97 -38.04
N GLY A 163 -21.83 34.81 -39.17
CA GLY A 163 -22.38 35.89 -39.97
C GLY A 163 -23.46 36.68 -39.23
N GLY A 164 -24.34 35.99 -38.50
CA GLY A 164 -25.36 36.62 -37.65
C GLY A 164 -24.77 37.47 -36.53
N ILE A 165 -23.73 36.97 -35.86
CA ILE A 165 -22.99 37.74 -34.85
C ILE A 165 -22.35 38.99 -35.46
N SER A 166 -21.76 38.87 -36.65
CA SER A 166 -21.11 39.98 -37.35
C SER A 166 -22.10 41.10 -37.74
N LEU A 167 -23.32 40.74 -38.16
CA LEU A 167 -24.38 41.71 -38.46
C LEU A 167 -24.86 42.45 -37.21
N ILE A 168 -25.02 41.75 -36.08
CA ILE A 168 -25.43 42.36 -34.81
C ILE A 168 -24.36 43.36 -34.32
N TRP A 169 -23.09 42.97 -34.38
CA TRP A 169 -21.98 43.87 -34.04
C TRP A 169 -21.89 45.07 -35.00
N GLY A 170 -22.05 44.85 -36.30
CA GLY A 170 -22.08 45.92 -37.30
C GLY A 170 -23.20 46.92 -37.05
N LEU A 171 -24.40 46.44 -36.69
CA LEU A 171 -25.54 47.28 -36.35
C LEU A 171 -25.30 48.09 -35.07
N LEU A 172 -24.73 47.48 -34.03
CA LEU A 172 -24.39 48.18 -32.78
C LEU A 172 -23.35 49.28 -32.99
N VAL A 173 -22.31 49.01 -33.81
CA VAL A 173 -21.30 50.01 -34.17
C VAL A 173 -21.92 51.14 -35.00
N PHE A 174 -22.79 50.82 -35.95
CA PHE A 174 -23.49 51.82 -36.76
C PHE A 174 -24.39 52.73 -35.91
N ILE A 175 -25.19 52.16 -35.00
CA ILE A 175 -26.02 52.92 -34.06
C ILE A 175 -25.16 53.84 -33.17
N SER A 176 -24.01 53.34 -32.69
CA SER A 176 -23.06 54.14 -31.90
C SER A 176 -22.48 55.32 -32.68
N LEU A 177 -22.12 55.11 -33.95
CA LEU A 177 -21.57 56.16 -34.83
C LEU A 177 -22.61 57.20 -35.22
N VAL A 178 -23.85 56.78 -35.52
CA VAL A 178 -24.95 57.70 -35.86
C VAL A 178 -25.31 58.57 -34.65
N ARG A 179 -25.36 57.98 -33.44
CA ARG A 179 -25.68 58.74 -32.21
C ARG A 179 -24.66 59.84 -31.91
N LYS A 180 -23.38 59.64 -32.25
CA LYS A 180 -22.31 60.66 -32.11
C LYS A 180 -22.44 61.86 -33.05
N LYS A 181 -23.26 61.78 -34.09
CA LYS A 181 -23.42 62.85 -35.09
C LYS A 181 -24.58 63.81 -34.77
N TYR A 182 -25.42 63.48 -33.78
CA TYR A 182 -26.65 64.21 -33.43
C TYR A 182 -26.72 64.64 -31.95
N VAL A 183 -25.59 64.65 -31.24
CA VAL A 183 -25.39 65.25 -29.90
C VAL A 183 -24.22 66.20 -30.00
#